data_AF-A0A0F8X8Z9-F1
#
_entry.id   AF-A0A0F8X8Z9-F1
#
_cell.length_a   1.000
_cell.length_b   1.000
_cell.length_c   1.000
_cell.angle_alpha   90.00
_cell.angle_beta   90.00
_cell.angle_gamma   90.00
#
_symmetry.space_group_name_H-M   'P 1'
#
loop_
_entity.id
_entity.type
_entity.pdbx_description
1 polymer ?
#
loop_
_entity_poly.entity_id
_entity_poly.type
_entity_poly.pdbx_seq_one_letter_code
_entity_poly.pdbx_strand_id
1 'polypeptide(L)'
;SRGVHLDQRLSSSDVTLGPAVGLYQMEKPTFNSVYADFLDNPVRKLFCMRTNEWAFPAISRFEQMAGNVYYATAIARMNYYRHPENLPHADDIDGLWNYYKKYWNSYLGATTRTQWDEAYNTLVAPLYTNSIDNI
;
A
#
# COMPACT_ATOMS: atom_id res chain seq x y z
N SER A 1 11.66 19.07 9.05
CA SER A 1 11.14 19.64 7.80
C SER A 1 9.89 18.87 7.40
N ARG A 2 8.78 19.56 7.09
CA ARG A 2 7.66 18.95 6.36
C ARG A 2 8.14 18.77 4.92
N GLY A 3 7.76 17.70 4.22
CA GLY A 3 8.32 17.30 2.92
C GLY A 3 8.16 18.34 1.81
N VAL A 4 9.05 19.32 1.74
CA VAL A 4 9.04 20.46 0.79
C VAL A 4 9.24 20.00 -0.68
N HIS A 5 9.58 18.74 -0.92
CA HIS A 5 9.91 18.22 -2.27
C HIS A 5 8.99 17.11 -2.76
N LEU A 6 7.91 16.79 -2.03
CA LEU A 6 6.93 15.80 -2.46
C LEU A 6 5.66 16.53 -2.92
N ASP A 7 5.46 16.64 -4.23
CA ASP A 7 4.20 17.10 -4.83
C ASP A 7 3.49 15.89 -5.47
N GLN A 8 2.50 15.35 -4.78
CA GLN A 8 1.68 14.22 -5.22
C GLN A 8 0.27 14.73 -5.52
N ARG A 9 -0.09 14.77 -6.80
CA ARG A 9 -1.44 15.07 -7.26
C ARG A 9 -2.06 13.82 -7.87
N LEU A 10 -3.18 13.38 -7.30
CA LEU A 10 -3.97 12.24 -7.77
C LEU A 10 -5.18 12.70 -8.59
N SER A 11 -5.60 13.96 -8.40
CA SER A 11 -6.66 14.60 -9.19
C SER A 11 -6.32 16.07 -9.48
N SER A 12 -7.01 16.65 -10.48
CA SER A 12 -6.93 18.08 -10.78
C SER A 12 -7.50 18.97 -9.66
N SER A 13 -8.31 18.40 -8.77
CA SER A 13 -8.90 19.08 -7.60
C SER A 13 -8.07 18.99 -6.32
N ASP A 14 -6.95 18.26 -6.32
CA ASP A 14 -6.11 18.12 -5.13
C ASP A 14 -5.40 19.45 -4.82
N VAL A 15 -5.91 20.15 -3.80
CA VAL A 15 -5.33 21.40 -3.29
C VAL A 15 -4.39 21.18 -2.12
N THR A 16 -4.41 20.00 -1.52
CA THR A 16 -3.55 19.59 -0.40
C THR A 16 -3.11 18.15 -0.59
N LEU A 17 -1.85 17.86 -0.29
CA LEU A 17 -1.31 16.51 -0.31
C LEU A 17 -2.02 15.64 0.73
N GLY A 18 -2.44 14.45 0.32
CA GLY A 18 -2.90 13.41 1.24
C GLY A 18 -1.75 12.90 2.14
N PRO A 19 -2.06 12.29 3.30
CA PRO A 19 -1.05 11.73 4.22
C PRO A 19 -0.36 10.47 3.67
N ALA A 20 -0.94 9.84 2.66
CA ALA A 20 -0.45 8.67 1.96
C ALA A 20 0.49 9.05 0.80
N VAL A 21 1.63 8.35 0.66
CA VAL A 21 2.65 8.68 -0.34
C VAL A 21 2.96 7.51 -1.29
N GLY A 22 3.34 7.86 -2.53
CA GLY A 22 3.90 6.94 -3.51
C GLY A 22 2.90 5.98 -4.16
N LEU A 23 3.40 5.02 -4.93
CA LEU A 23 2.56 4.12 -5.76
C LEU A 23 1.48 3.39 -4.94
N TYR A 24 1.85 2.90 -3.76
CA TYR A 24 0.96 2.11 -2.91
C TYR A 24 0.08 2.95 -1.97
N GLN A 25 0.23 4.29 -2.00
CA GLN A 25 -0.53 5.20 -1.14
C GLN A 25 -0.49 4.75 0.33
N MET A 26 0.70 4.45 0.84
CA MET A 26 0.87 4.02 2.23
C MET A 26 1.02 5.24 3.14
N GLU A 27 0.20 5.29 4.21
CA GLU A 27 0.33 6.32 5.24
C GLU A 27 1.47 6.01 6.23
N LYS A 28 2.01 7.07 6.84
CA LYS A 28 3.09 6.96 7.83
C LYS A 28 2.77 6.05 9.03
N PRO A 29 1.55 6.03 9.60
CA PRO A 29 1.23 5.10 10.69
C PRO A 29 1.34 3.63 10.29
N THR A 30 0.79 3.25 9.12
CA THR A 30 0.91 1.89 8.58
C THR A 30 2.38 1.53 8.37
N PHE A 31 3.16 2.41 7.72
CA PHE A 31 4.60 2.24 7.55
C PHE A 31 5.33 2.00 8.88
N ASN A 32 5.08 2.83 9.89
CA ASN A 32 5.72 2.71 11.20
C ASN A 32 5.37 1.38 11.88
N SER A 33 4.11 0.94 11.81
CA SER A 33 3.68 -0.35 12.36
C SER A 33 4.42 -1.52 11.71
N VAL A 34 4.70 -1.47 10.39
CA VAL A 34 5.43 -2.56 9.70
C VAL A 34 6.81 -2.74 10.30
N TYR A 35 7.48 -1.65 10.67
CA TYR A 35 8.74 -1.72 11.37
C TYR A 35 8.57 -2.19 12.81
N ALA A 36 7.77 -1.48 13.60
CA ALA A 36 7.63 -1.72 15.04
C ALA A 36 7.13 -3.13 15.37
N ASP A 37 6.12 -3.62 14.64
CA ASP A 37 5.42 -4.87 14.97
C ASP A 37 6.05 -6.09 14.27
N PHE A 38 6.85 -5.87 13.23
CA PHE A 38 7.34 -6.96 12.38
C PHE A 38 8.83 -6.88 12.07
N LEU A 39 9.32 -5.86 11.35
CA LEU A 39 10.71 -5.86 10.88
C LEU A 39 11.74 -5.64 11.99
N ASP A 40 11.41 -4.90 13.04
CA ASP A 40 12.33 -4.65 14.16
C ASP A 40 12.36 -5.82 15.17
N ASN A 41 11.56 -6.87 14.94
CA ASN A 41 11.61 -8.09 15.74
C ASN A 41 12.90 -8.89 15.46
N PRO A 42 13.75 -9.17 16.47
CA PRO A 42 15.02 -9.88 16.29
C PRO A 42 14.89 -11.28 15.65
N VAL A 43 13.78 -11.97 15.88
CA VAL A 43 13.50 -13.29 15.29
C VAL A 43 13.24 -13.17 13.78
N ARG A 44 12.76 -12.00 13.32
CA ARG A 44 12.44 -11.70 11.92
C ARG A 44 13.54 -10.93 11.21
N LYS A 45 14.76 -10.89 11.77
CA LYS A 45 15.91 -10.11 11.24
C LYS A 45 16.17 -10.29 9.75
N LEU A 46 15.97 -11.50 9.21
CA LEU A 46 16.19 -11.77 7.79
C LEU A 46 15.20 -10.98 6.91
N PHE A 47 13.93 -10.88 7.29
CA PHE A 47 12.95 -10.06 6.57
C PHE A 47 13.34 -8.58 6.60
N CYS A 48 13.81 -8.09 7.75
CA CYS A 48 14.31 -6.73 7.90
C CYS A 48 15.50 -6.46 6.98
N MET A 49 16.51 -7.34 6.98
CA MET A 49 17.67 -7.24 6.12
C MET A 49 17.27 -7.21 4.64
N ARG A 50 16.48 -8.19 4.18
CA ARG A 50 16.05 -8.30 2.78
C ARG A 50 15.18 -7.13 2.33
N THR A 51 14.35 -6.58 3.21
CA THR A 51 13.55 -5.39 2.93
C THR A 51 14.43 -4.15 2.80
N ASN A 52 15.38 -3.98 3.74
CA ASN A 52 16.26 -2.82 3.79
C ASN A 52 17.39 -2.87 2.76
N GLU A 53 17.65 -4.00 2.09
CA GLU A 53 18.54 -4.08 0.91
C GLU A 53 18.11 -3.11 -0.21
N TRP A 54 16.81 -2.83 -0.30
CA TRP A 54 16.25 -1.89 -1.28
C TRP A 54 16.26 -0.44 -0.78
N ALA A 55 16.56 -0.21 0.49
CA ALA A 55 16.59 1.13 1.08
C ALA A 55 17.90 1.85 0.71
N PHE A 56 17.77 3.14 0.42
CA PHE A 56 18.89 4.03 0.18
C PHE A 56 19.25 4.82 1.45
N PRO A 57 20.43 4.60 2.08
CA PRO A 57 20.71 5.13 3.42
C PRO A 57 20.68 6.66 3.55
N ALA A 58 20.94 7.39 2.47
CA ALA A 58 20.99 8.86 2.50
C ALA A 58 19.62 9.54 2.47
N ILE A 59 18.52 8.79 2.29
CA ILE A 59 17.15 9.31 2.30
C ILE A 59 16.38 8.63 3.42
N SER A 60 15.53 9.35 4.15
CA SER A 60 14.75 8.73 5.21
C SER A 60 13.87 7.61 4.66
N ARG A 61 13.72 6.53 5.44
CA ARG A 61 12.98 5.34 5.01
C ARG A 61 11.54 5.64 4.57
N PHE A 62 10.85 6.59 5.21
CA PHE A 62 9.48 6.94 4.82
C PHE A 62 9.44 7.77 3.52
N GLU A 63 10.34 8.74 3.34
CA GLU A 63 10.38 9.55 2.11
C GLU A 63 10.65 8.69 0.87
N GLN A 64 11.44 7.62 1.03
CA GLN A 64 11.67 6.66 -0.06
C GLN A 64 10.40 5.99 -0.56
N MET A 65 9.34 5.89 0.24
CA MET A 65 8.05 5.34 -0.21
C MET A 65 7.47 6.11 -1.39
N ALA A 66 7.80 7.40 -1.54
CA ALA A 66 7.28 8.24 -2.60
C ALA A 66 7.90 7.96 -3.98
N GLY A 67 9.16 7.51 -4.05
CA GLY A 67 9.90 7.41 -5.32
C GLY A 67 10.74 6.15 -5.52
N ASN A 68 11.08 5.42 -4.46
CA ASN A 68 11.80 4.15 -4.54
C ASN A 68 10.79 3.00 -4.63
N VAL A 69 10.34 2.67 -5.84
CA VAL A 69 9.30 1.65 -6.07
C VAL A 69 9.69 0.28 -5.55
N TYR A 70 10.96 -0.13 -5.63
CA TYR A 70 11.42 -1.43 -5.12
C TYR A 70 11.25 -1.52 -3.61
N TYR A 71 11.72 -0.50 -2.88
CA TYR A 71 11.57 -0.43 -1.44
C TYR A 71 10.10 -0.29 -1.02
N ALA A 72 9.33 0.55 -1.71
CA ALA A 72 7.90 0.71 -1.44
C ALA A 72 7.13 -0.61 -1.63
N THR A 73 7.47 -1.38 -2.67
CA THR A 73 6.91 -2.72 -2.94
C THR A 73 7.27 -3.70 -1.82
N ALA A 74 8.53 -3.68 -1.36
CA ALA A 74 8.98 -4.55 -0.28
C ALA A 74 8.21 -4.27 1.01
N ILE A 75 8.05 -2.99 1.38
CA ILE A 75 7.27 -2.59 2.56
C ILE A 75 5.79 -2.95 2.42
N ALA A 76 5.19 -2.71 1.25
CA ALA A 76 3.81 -3.11 0.95
C ALA A 76 3.59 -4.62 1.16
N ARG A 77 4.51 -5.44 0.65
CA ARG A 77 4.47 -6.90 0.85
C ARG A 77 4.62 -7.28 2.31
N MET A 78 5.52 -6.65 3.06
CA MET A 78 5.70 -6.94 4.49
C MET A 78 4.47 -6.55 5.32
N ASN A 79 3.74 -5.50 4.91
CA ASN A 79 2.48 -5.14 5.56
C ASN A 79 1.44 -6.26 5.48
N TYR A 80 1.29 -6.92 4.32
CA TYR A 80 0.35 -8.03 4.21
C TYR A 80 0.90 -9.33 4.78
N TYR A 81 2.19 -9.63 4.57
CA TYR A 81 2.83 -10.87 5.01
C TYR A 81 2.84 -11.05 6.53
N ARG A 82 2.87 -9.97 7.32
CA ARG A 82 2.88 -10.05 8.79
C ARG A 82 1.55 -10.52 9.39
N HIS A 83 0.48 -10.56 8.61
CA HIS A 83 -0.83 -10.99 9.06
C HIS A 83 -1.03 -12.50 8.82
N PRO A 84 -1.62 -13.24 9.77
CA PRO A 84 -1.75 -14.70 9.67
C PRO A 84 -2.90 -15.15 8.77
N GLU A 85 -3.84 -14.26 8.46
CA GLU A 85 -4.98 -14.56 7.60
C GLU A 85 -4.51 -14.70 6.14
N ASN A 86 -5.04 -15.69 5.43
CA ASN A 86 -4.71 -15.89 4.02
C ASN A 86 -5.21 -14.71 3.17
N LEU A 87 -4.47 -14.38 2.13
CA LEU A 87 -4.93 -13.43 1.13
C LEU A 87 -6.19 -14.00 0.45
N PRO A 88 -7.27 -13.23 0.31
CA PRO A 88 -8.45 -13.63 -0.45
C PRO A 88 -8.11 -13.97 -1.90
N HIS A 89 -8.95 -14.79 -2.53
CA HIS A 89 -8.84 -15.04 -3.96
C HIS A 89 -9.04 -13.75 -4.77
N ALA A 90 -8.42 -13.68 -5.96
CA ALA A 90 -8.42 -12.47 -6.78
C ALA A 90 -9.82 -12.09 -7.31
N ASP A 91 -10.73 -13.05 -7.40
CA ASP A 91 -12.13 -12.90 -7.79
C ASP A 91 -13.09 -12.75 -6.59
N ASP A 92 -12.60 -12.88 -5.35
CA ASP A 92 -13.36 -12.63 -4.13
C ASP A 92 -13.30 -11.14 -3.75
N ILE A 93 -14.07 -10.32 -4.45
CA ILE A 93 -14.03 -8.86 -4.31
C ILE A 93 -14.45 -8.40 -2.90
N ASP A 94 -15.39 -9.11 -2.28
CA ASP A 94 -15.82 -8.87 -0.90
C ASP A 94 -14.71 -9.21 0.10
N GLY A 95 -14.06 -10.36 -0.07
CA GLY A 95 -12.90 -10.75 0.71
C GLY A 95 -11.78 -9.74 0.59
N LEU A 96 -11.44 -9.31 -0.63
CA LEU A 96 -10.40 -8.30 -0.89
C LEU A 96 -10.71 -6.96 -0.23
N TRP A 97 -11.96 -6.48 -0.31
CA TRP A 97 -12.39 -5.27 0.40
C TRP A 97 -12.18 -5.40 1.90
N ASN A 98 -12.67 -6.49 2.51
CA ASN A 98 -12.58 -6.69 3.95
C ASN A 98 -11.12 -6.77 4.41
N TYR A 99 -10.26 -7.45 3.64
CA TYR A 99 -8.84 -7.59 3.92
C TYR A 99 -8.11 -6.23 3.80
N TYR A 100 -8.35 -5.48 2.72
CA TYR A 100 -7.83 -4.13 2.52
C TYR A 100 -8.25 -3.19 3.66
N LYS A 101 -9.54 -3.18 3.99
CA LYS A 101 -10.09 -2.26 5.00
C LYS A 101 -9.50 -2.55 6.38
N LYS A 102 -9.29 -3.84 6.69
CA LYS A 102 -8.69 -4.29 7.95
C LYS A 102 -7.20 -3.97 8.06
N TYR A 103 -6.41 -4.31 7.04
CA TYR A 103 -4.95 -4.34 7.16
C TYR A 103 -4.19 -3.23 6.45
N TRP A 104 -4.81 -2.56 5.47
CA TRP A 104 -4.16 -1.49 4.71
C TRP A 104 -4.70 -0.11 5.09
N ASN A 105 -6.01 0.06 4.99
CA ASN A 105 -6.67 1.35 5.25
C ASN A 105 -6.86 1.62 6.75
N SER A 106 -6.97 0.54 7.55
CA SER A 106 -7.44 0.53 8.93
C SER A 106 -8.92 0.94 9.09
N TYR A 107 -9.51 0.59 10.23
CA TYR A 107 -10.89 0.98 10.58
C TYR A 107 -11.08 2.52 10.60
N LEU A 108 -10.03 3.28 10.91
CA LEU A 108 -10.06 4.74 10.94
C LEU A 108 -9.83 5.38 9.56
N GLY A 109 -9.44 4.60 8.56
CA GLY A 109 -9.19 5.10 7.21
C GLY A 109 -10.48 5.59 6.54
N ALA A 110 -10.37 6.63 5.72
CA ALA A 110 -11.51 7.33 5.14
C ALA A 110 -12.19 6.57 3.99
N THR A 111 -11.54 5.55 3.40
CA THR A 111 -12.06 4.84 2.23
C THR A 111 -13.37 4.13 2.59
N THR A 112 -14.43 4.40 1.83
CA THR A 112 -15.74 3.76 1.97
C THR A 112 -15.88 2.57 1.03
N ARG A 113 -16.87 1.71 1.32
CA ARG A 113 -17.18 0.56 0.44
C ARG A 113 -17.59 1.02 -0.96
N THR A 114 -18.41 2.08 -1.04
CA THR A 114 -18.85 2.66 -2.31
C THR A 114 -17.68 3.12 -3.16
N GLN A 115 -16.72 3.85 -2.57
CA GLN A 115 -15.52 4.30 -3.30
C GLN A 115 -14.68 3.13 -3.83
N TRP A 116 -14.58 2.05 -3.04
CA TRP A 116 -13.91 0.82 -3.47
C TRP A 116 -14.60 0.17 -4.67
N ASP A 117 -15.91 -0.03 -4.58
CA ASP A 117 -16.68 -0.67 -5.66
C ASP A 117 -16.66 0.18 -6.93
N GLU A 118 -16.77 1.51 -6.82
CA GLU A 118 -16.64 2.44 -7.95
C GLU A 118 -15.26 2.33 -8.62
N ALA A 119 -14.18 2.32 -7.82
CA ALA A 119 -12.82 2.17 -8.34
C ALA A 119 -12.62 0.81 -9.02
N TYR A 120 -13.08 -0.28 -8.41
CA TYR A 120 -12.99 -1.61 -8.99
C TYR A 120 -13.72 -1.71 -10.33
N ASN A 121 -14.98 -1.26 -10.37
CA ASN A 121 -15.82 -1.30 -11.57
C ASN A 121 -15.26 -0.43 -12.70
N THR A 122 -14.57 0.66 -12.37
CA THR A 122 -14.00 1.58 -13.37
C THR A 122 -12.64 1.12 -13.87
N LEU A 123 -11.76 0.64 -12.98
CA LEU A 123 -10.34 0.45 -13.28
C LEU A 123 -9.93 -1.01 -13.48
N VAL A 124 -10.70 -1.95 -12.93
CA VAL A 124 -10.30 -3.36 -12.83
C VAL A 124 -11.26 -4.27 -13.58
N ALA A 125 -12.56 -4.21 -13.29
CA ALA A 125 -13.57 -5.07 -13.92
C ALA A 125 -13.53 -5.07 -15.47
N PRO A 126 -13.33 -3.93 -16.16
CA PRO A 126 -13.30 -3.90 -17.63
C PRO A 126 -12.12 -4.68 -18.24
N LEU A 127 -11.06 -4.95 -17.46
CA LEU A 127 -9.90 -5.73 -17.93
C LEU A 127 -10.24 -7.23 -18.07
N TYR A 128 -11.25 -7.71 -17.34
CA TYR A 128 -11.67 -9.11 -17.36
C TYR A 128 -12.82 -9.38 -18.34
N THR A 129 -13.62 -8.36 -18.67
CA THR A 129 -14.69 -8.51 -19.67
C THR A 129 -14.14 -8.52 -21.10
N ASN A 130 -13.10 -7.73 -21.38
CA ASN A 130 -12.49 -7.65 -22.71
C ASN A 130 -11.58 -8.83 -23.08
N SER A 131 -11.28 -9.74 -22.13
CA SER A 131 -10.43 -10.91 -22.36
C SER A 131 -11.21 -12.16 -22.77
N ILE A 132 -12.53 -12.20 -22.57
CA ILE A 132 -13.39 -13.33 -22.96
C ILE A 132 -13.83 -13.22 -24.43
N ASP A 133 -13.89 -12.02 -25.00
CA ASP A 133 -14.32 -11.79 -26.39
C ASP A 133 -13.17 -11.90 -27.43
N ASN A 134 -11.95 -12.23 -26.99
CA ASN A 134 -10.75 -12.31 -27.86
C ASN A 134 -10.09 -13.71 -27.90
N ILE A 135 -10.83 -14.78 -27.58
CA ILE A 135 -10.40 -16.18 -27.76
C ILE A 135 -11.41 -16.93 -28.63
#